data_AF-A0A955XX36-F1
#
_entry.id   AF-A0A955XX36-F1
#
_cell.length_a   1.000
_cell.length_b   1.000
_cell.length_c   1.000
_cell.angle_alpha   90.00
_cell.angle_beta   90.00
_cell.angle_gamma   90.00
#
_symmetry.space_group_name_H-M   'P 1'
#
loop_
_entity.id
_entity.type
_entity.pdbx_description
1 polymer ?
#
loop_
_entity_poly.entity_id
_entity_poly.type
_entity_poly.pdbx_seq_one_letter_code
_entity_poly.pdbx_strand_id
1 'polypeptide(L)'
;MTLTSLDPETGAHNWTYNLASAGNYRPTTVRFDGDALYVGGLAESNASFICRIDVSGATPELDWSATYATFSNVRSIHMVDDDLLFAVVEFRGLGTKFAAMGVSTEDGSVVWSKVWDDANAGDNNNSLSGALVNGEAIIAGRIAYTPFDTQGGDGFMVSLDPQ
;
A
#
# COMPACT_ATOMS: atom_id res chain seq x y z
N MET A 1 -6.53 15.18 0.56
CA MET A 1 -6.50 14.38 1.80
C MET A 1 -5.91 15.24 2.90
N THR A 2 -6.43 15.09 4.12
CA THR A 2 -5.89 15.70 5.33
C THR A 2 -5.41 14.59 6.25
N LEU A 3 -4.16 14.67 6.68
CA LEU A 3 -3.56 13.81 7.70
C LEU A 3 -3.51 14.59 9.00
N THR A 4 -3.91 13.97 10.11
CA THR A 4 -3.89 14.59 11.43
C THR A 4 -3.17 13.68 12.38
N SER A 5 -2.16 14.21 13.06
CA SER A 5 -1.50 13.54 14.17
C SER A 5 -2.14 13.97 15.48
N LEU A 6 -2.39 12.99 16.33
CA LEU A 6 -2.90 13.17 17.68
C LEU A 6 -1.90 12.55 18.66
N ASP A 7 -1.77 13.17 19.83
CA ASP A 7 -1.07 12.60 20.96
C ASP A 7 -1.79 11.30 21.39
N PRO A 8 -1.10 10.15 21.47
CA PRO A 8 -1.75 8.87 21.73
C PRO A 8 -2.23 8.71 23.18
N GLU A 9 -1.69 9.50 24.13
CA GLU A 9 -2.06 9.42 25.54
C GLU A 9 -3.27 10.32 25.86
N THR A 10 -3.31 11.50 25.27
CA THR A 10 -4.27 12.58 25.58
C THR A 10 -5.31 12.81 24.48
N GLY A 11 -5.04 12.34 23.26
CA GLY A 11 -5.83 12.67 22.07
C GLY A 11 -5.69 14.12 21.61
N ALA A 12 -4.75 14.88 22.18
CA ALA A 12 -4.52 16.26 21.81
C ALA A 12 -4.03 16.36 20.36
N HIS A 13 -4.41 17.44 19.68
CA HIS A 13 -3.93 17.71 18.32
C HIS A 13 -2.45 18.08 18.34
N ASN A 14 -1.64 17.40 17.51
CA ASN A 14 -0.23 17.72 17.31
C ASN A 14 -0.05 18.58 16.06
N TRP A 15 -0.48 18.05 14.91
CA TRP A 15 -0.36 18.73 13.62
C TRP A 15 -1.39 18.21 12.63
N THR A 16 -1.61 19.02 11.59
CA THR A 16 -2.43 18.65 10.44
C THR A 16 -1.67 18.96 9.15
N TYR A 17 -1.60 17.99 8.25
CA TYR A 17 -0.99 18.12 6.94
C TYR A 17 -2.03 17.90 5.84
N ASN A 18 -2.09 18.82 4.88
CA ASN A 18 -3.01 18.71 3.74
C ASN A 18 -2.23 18.31 2.49
N LEU A 19 -2.35 17.04 2.08
CA LEU A 19 -1.71 16.49 0.88
C LEU A 19 -2.32 17.02 -0.43
N ALA A 20 -3.43 17.78 -0.40
CA ALA A 20 -4.18 18.11 -1.60
C ALA A 20 -3.84 19.48 -2.20
N SER A 21 -3.63 19.47 -3.52
CA SER A 21 -3.98 20.58 -4.42
C SER A 21 -5.01 20.23 -5.52
N ALA A 22 -5.68 19.05 -5.53
CA ALA A 22 -6.92 18.83 -6.33
C ALA A 22 -7.69 17.49 -6.14
N GLY A 23 -7.08 16.38 -5.71
CA GLY A 23 -7.68 15.05 -5.88
C GLY A 23 -8.37 14.39 -4.67
N ASN A 24 -9.26 13.43 -4.93
CA ASN A 24 -9.91 12.55 -3.93
C ASN A 24 -8.98 11.38 -3.55
N TYR A 25 -8.02 11.66 -2.67
CA TYR A 25 -7.12 10.66 -2.08
C TYR A 25 -7.70 10.09 -0.78
N ARG A 26 -7.72 8.76 -0.66
CA ARG A 26 -8.20 7.99 0.49
C ARG A 26 -7.09 7.08 1.01
N PRO A 27 -6.40 7.46 2.09
CA PRO A 27 -5.35 6.63 2.68
C PRO A 27 -5.97 5.39 3.30
N THR A 28 -5.31 4.25 3.12
CA THR A 28 -5.72 2.95 3.68
C THR A 28 -4.61 2.27 4.46
N THR A 29 -3.37 2.73 4.32
CA THR A 29 -2.22 2.22 5.05
C THR A 29 -1.22 3.33 5.36
N VAL A 30 -0.47 3.13 6.44
CA VAL A 30 0.61 4.01 6.86
C VAL A 30 1.79 3.20 7.39
N ARG A 31 3.01 3.66 7.12
CA ARG A 31 4.25 3.10 7.67
C ARG A 31 5.16 4.24 8.14
N PHE A 32 5.66 4.14 9.36
CA PHE A 32 6.64 5.06 9.93
C PHE A 32 8.01 4.38 9.97
N ASP A 33 9.07 5.10 9.60
CA ASP A 33 10.45 4.60 9.63
C ASP A 33 11.32 5.25 10.73
N GLY A 34 10.82 6.31 11.37
CA GLY A 34 11.56 7.10 12.37
C GLY A 34 11.58 8.59 12.03
N ASP A 35 11.82 8.93 10.76
CA ASP A 35 11.92 10.31 10.29
C ASP A 35 10.83 10.66 9.27
N ALA A 36 10.28 9.67 8.59
CA ALA A 36 9.28 9.82 7.54
C ALA A 36 8.06 8.92 7.74
N LEU A 37 6.94 9.42 7.22
CA LEU A 37 5.67 8.72 7.13
C LEU A 37 5.39 8.37 5.67
N TYR A 38 5.25 7.08 5.38
CA TYR A 38 4.77 6.57 4.11
C TYR A 38 3.28 6.33 4.19
N VAL A 39 2.51 6.98 3.33
CA VAL A 39 1.05 6.85 3.29
C VAL A 39 0.65 6.29 1.94
N GLY A 40 -0.13 5.20 1.96
CA GLY A 40 -0.63 4.56 0.75
C GLY A 40 -2.15 4.49 0.72
N GLY A 41 -2.71 4.45 -0.49
CA GLY A 41 -4.12 4.13 -0.66
C GLY A 41 -4.66 4.36 -2.06
N LEU A 42 -5.93 4.76 -2.13
CA LEU A 42 -6.68 5.03 -3.35
C LEU A 42 -6.57 6.51 -3.71
N ALA A 43 -6.16 6.81 -4.93
CA ALA A 43 -6.19 8.13 -5.53
C ALA A 43 -7.45 8.33 -6.38
N GLU A 44 -7.55 9.50 -7.00
CA GLU A 44 -8.59 9.80 -7.98
C GLU A 44 -8.53 8.84 -9.19
N SER A 45 -9.66 8.69 -9.90
CA SER A 45 -9.76 7.84 -11.11
C SER A 45 -9.44 6.36 -10.88
N ASN A 46 -9.60 5.86 -9.64
CA ASN A 46 -9.26 4.49 -9.26
C ASN A 46 -7.79 4.12 -9.49
N ALA A 47 -6.88 5.09 -9.40
CA ALA A 47 -5.45 4.82 -9.29
C ALA A 47 -5.08 4.60 -7.82
N SER A 48 -3.91 4.04 -7.56
CA SER A 48 -3.32 3.97 -6.23
C SER A 48 -2.29 5.08 -6.05
N PHE A 49 -1.94 5.41 -4.81
CA PHE A 49 -0.84 6.32 -4.52
C PHE A 49 -0.01 5.84 -3.35
N ILE A 50 1.25 6.29 -3.33
CA ILE A 50 2.11 6.32 -2.14
C ILE A 50 2.72 7.72 -2.07
N CYS A 51 2.82 8.28 -0.87
CA CYS A 51 3.64 9.46 -0.62
C CYS A 51 4.54 9.25 0.58
N ARG A 52 5.65 9.99 0.60
CA ARG A 52 6.56 10.12 1.73
C ARG A 52 6.46 11.53 2.30
N ILE A 53 6.29 11.62 3.60
CA ILE A 53 6.15 12.87 4.34
C ILE A 53 7.24 12.89 5.40
N ASP A 54 8.18 13.83 5.33
CA ASP A 54 9.13 14.11 6.40
C ASP A 54 8.34 14.61 7.63
N VAL A 55 8.55 13.93 8.76
CA VAL A 55 7.95 14.24 10.06
C VAL A 55 9.00 14.43 11.15
N SER A 56 10.28 14.57 10.78
CA SER A 56 11.40 14.82 11.70
C SER A 56 11.35 16.23 12.31
N GLY A 57 10.73 17.18 11.61
CA GLY A 57 10.52 18.55 12.05
C GLY A 57 9.21 18.79 12.82
N ALA A 58 9.03 20.02 13.32
CA ALA A 58 7.78 20.43 13.97
C ALA A 58 6.60 20.57 13.00
N THR A 59 6.90 20.72 11.71
CA THR A 59 5.92 20.85 10.62
C THR A 59 6.22 19.75 9.60
N PRO A 60 5.25 18.85 9.30
CA PRO A 60 5.45 17.85 8.27
C PRO A 60 5.59 18.46 6.88
N GLU A 61 6.49 17.90 6.06
CA GLU A 61 6.74 18.33 4.69
C GLU A 61 6.58 17.15 3.73
N LEU A 62 6.02 17.38 2.53
CA LEU A 62 5.91 16.34 1.51
C LEU A 62 7.23 16.26 0.75
N ASP A 63 7.87 15.09 0.80
CA ASP A 63 9.08 14.84 0.02
C ASP A 63 8.70 14.47 -1.42
N TRP A 64 7.86 13.45 -1.55
CA TRP A 64 7.38 12.98 -2.84
C TRP A 64 6.01 12.32 -2.73
N SER A 65 5.31 12.30 -3.87
CA SER A 65 4.07 11.56 -4.05
C SER A 65 4.07 10.93 -5.44
N ALA A 66 3.73 9.65 -5.50
CA ALA A 66 3.63 8.88 -6.73
C ALA A 66 2.22 8.28 -6.86
N THR A 67 1.68 8.31 -8.08
CA THR A 67 0.38 7.72 -8.41
C THR A 67 0.60 6.61 -9.43
N TYR A 68 0.02 5.44 -9.18
CA TYR A 68 0.17 4.27 -10.04
C TYR A 68 -1.19 3.92 -10.65
N ALA A 69 -1.36 4.28 -11.92
CA ALA A 69 -2.62 4.10 -12.67
C ALA A 69 -2.99 2.62 -12.88
N THR A 70 -2.01 1.72 -12.85
CA THR A 70 -2.21 0.28 -13.04
C THR A 70 -2.94 -0.37 -11.86
N PHE A 71 -2.71 0.13 -10.64
CA PHE A 71 -3.26 -0.41 -9.42
C PHE A 71 -4.33 0.54 -8.87
N SER A 72 -5.31 0.00 -8.15
CA SER A 72 -6.43 0.78 -7.63
C SER A 72 -6.32 1.14 -6.18
N ASN A 73 -5.55 0.41 -5.39
CA ASN A 73 -5.37 0.70 -3.98
C ASN A 73 -4.05 0.12 -3.46
N VAL A 74 -3.49 0.74 -2.43
CA VAL A 74 -2.39 0.18 -1.63
C VAL A 74 -2.95 -0.25 -0.29
N ARG A 75 -2.91 -1.55 -0.01
CA ARG A 75 -3.53 -2.14 1.20
C ARG A 75 -2.58 -2.25 2.37
N SER A 76 -1.29 -2.42 2.11
CA SER A 76 -0.26 -2.37 3.14
C SER A 76 1.05 -1.88 2.56
N ILE A 77 1.89 -1.29 3.42
CA ILE A 77 3.26 -0.86 3.11
C ILE A 77 4.16 -1.36 4.24
N HIS A 78 5.30 -1.92 3.87
CA HIS A 78 6.34 -2.37 4.79
C HIS A 78 7.70 -1.90 4.30
N MET A 79 8.56 -1.52 5.23
CA MET A 79 9.95 -1.19 4.92
C MET A 79 10.74 -2.49 4.80
N VAL A 80 11.37 -2.72 3.65
CA VAL A 80 12.28 -3.86 3.44
C VAL A 80 13.67 -3.50 3.95
N ASP A 81 14.17 -2.34 3.52
CA ASP A 81 15.40 -1.69 3.94
C ASP A 81 15.28 -0.17 3.66
N ASP A 82 16.37 0.59 3.83
CA ASP A 82 16.37 2.04 3.70
C ASP A 82 16.00 2.53 2.29
N ASP A 83 16.15 1.68 1.26
CA ASP A 83 15.96 2.04 -0.15
C ASP A 83 14.66 1.47 -0.75
N LEU A 84 14.03 0.50 -0.08
CA LEU A 84 12.92 -0.26 -0.63
C LEU A 84 11.71 -0.42 0.30
N LEU A 85 10.55 -0.02 -0.21
CA LEU A 85 9.24 -0.36 0.31
C LEU A 85 8.67 -1.59 -0.40
N PHE A 86 8.06 -2.48 0.36
CA PHE A 86 7.16 -3.50 -0.13
C PHE A 86 5.71 -3.04 0.06
N ALA A 87 4.92 -3.04 -1.01
CA ALA A 87 3.53 -2.64 -0.99
C ALA A 87 2.60 -3.72 -1.55
N VAL A 88 1.54 -4.04 -0.82
CA VAL A 88 0.46 -4.91 -1.31
C VAL A 88 -0.56 -4.05 -2.03
N VAL A 89 -0.84 -4.41 -3.29
CA VAL A 89 -1.69 -3.61 -4.17
C VAL A 89 -2.86 -4.41 -4.72
N GLU A 90 -3.95 -3.69 -4.99
CA GLU A 90 -5.13 -4.24 -5.65
C GLU A 90 -5.22 -3.75 -7.09
N PHE A 91 -5.84 -4.57 -7.93
CA PHE A 91 -6.45 -4.13 -9.18
C PHE A 91 -7.95 -3.93 -8.92
N ARG A 92 -8.57 -2.85 -9.42
CA ARG A 92 -10.05 -2.78 -9.52
C ARG A 92 -10.44 -2.79 -10.98
N GLY A 93 -11.40 -3.64 -11.32
CA GLY A 93 -11.89 -3.87 -12.68
C GLY A 93 -12.39 -5.32 -12.82
N LEU A 94 -12.73 -5.72 -14.05
CA LEU A 94 -13.27 -7.07 -14.36
C LEU A 94 -12.28 -8.23 -14.12
N GLY A 95 -11.06 -7.94 -13.66
CA GLY A 95 -10.12 -8.92 -13.18
C GLY A 95 -9.35 -8.35 -12.01
N THR A 96 -9.77 -8.69 -10.79
CA THR A 96 -8.92 -8.49 -9.63
C THR A 96 -7.83 -9.56 -9.65
N LYS A 97 -6.64 -9.21 -9.17
CA LYS A 97 -5.47 -10.09 -9.17
C LYS A 97 -4.72 -9.95 -7.86
N PHE A 98 -3.99 -11.00 -7.52
CA PHE A 98 -3.07 -10.98 -6.40
C PHE A 98 -1.78 -10.29 -6.86
N ALA A 99 -1.37 -9.25 -6.15
CA ALA A 99 -0.30 -8.37 -6.62
C ALA A 99 0.41 -7.61 -5.51
N ALA A 100 1.68 -7.31 -5.79
CA ALA A 100 2.55 -6.51 -4.95
C ALA A 100 3.54 -5.73 -5.81
N MET A 101 4.16 -4.72 -5.22
CA MET A 101 5.21 -3.95 -5.84
C MET A 101 6.30 -3.57 -4.83
N GLY A 102 7.52 -3.44 -5.34
CA GLY A 102 8.64 -2.80 -4.69
C GLY A 102 8.70 -1.34 -5.12
N VAL A 103 8.84 -0.42 -4.17
CA VAL A 103 8.86 1.02 -4.43
C VAL A 103 10.09 1.65 -3.78
N SER A 104 10.82 2.45 -4.55
CA SER A 104 11.97 3.21 -4.07
C SER A 104 11.54 4.20 -2.98
N THR A 105 12.26 4.21 -1.86
CA THR A 105 12.05 5.19 -0.78
C THR A 105 12.52 6.60 -1.18
N GLU A 106 13.43 6.70 -2.15
CA GLU A 106 14.04 7.96 -2.61
C GLU A 106 13.05 8.83 -3.39
N ASP A 107 12.29 8.23 -4.33
CA ASP A 107 11.48 8.97 -5.29
C ASP A 107 10.08 8.37 -5.54
N GLY A 108 9.75 7.26 -4.89
CA GLY A 108 8.48 6.56 -5.09
C GLY A 108 8.36 5.83 -6.43
N SER A 109 9.45 5.67 -7.19
CA SER A 109 9.45 4.89 -8.42
C SER A 109 9.25 3.39 -8.14
N VAL A 110 8.61 2.69 -9.08
CA VAL A 110 8.44 1.23 -8.98
C VAL A 110 9.76 0.55 -9.35
N VAL A 111 10.34 -0.17 -8.41
CA VAL A 111 11.56 -0.98 -8.61
C VAL A 111 11.20 -2.31 -9.27
N TRP A 112 10.15 -2.96 -8.75
CA TRP A 112 9.61 -4.19 -9.31
C TRP A 112 8.11 -4.27 -9.06
N SER A 113 7.41 -5.08 -9.86
CA SER A 113 6.01 -5.43 -9.59
C SER A 113 5.78 -6.89 -9.93
N LYS A 114 4.87 -7.53 -9.19
CA LYS A 114 4.51 -8.93 -9.41
C LYS A 114 3.02 -9.11 -9.31
N VAL A 115 2.50 -9.88 -10.25
CA VAL A 115 1.11 -10.30 -10.32
C VAL A 115 1.13 -11.82 -10.37
N TRP A 116 0.43 -12.47 -9.44
CA TRP A 116 0.35 -13.93 -9.39
C TRP A 116 -0.88 -14.42 -10.13
N ASP A 117 -0.71 -15.58 -10.77
CA ASP A 117 -1.76 -16.31 -11.45
C ASP A 117 -2.51 -15.43 -12.46
N ASP A 118 -1.75 -14.85 -13.41
CA ASP A 118 -2.27 -13.90 -14.41
C ASP A 118 -3.46 -14.45 -15.22
N ALA A 119 -3.54 -15.77 -15.36
CA ALA A 119 -4.61 -16.49 -16.05
C ALA A 119 -5.89 -16.62 -15.22
N ASN A 120 -5.80 -16.50 -13.89
CA ASN A 120 -6.91 -16.59 -12.96
C ASN A 120 -7.31 -15.19 -12.51
N ALA A 121 -8.06 -14.51 -13.36
CA ALA A 121 -8.69 -13.23 -13.06
C ALA A 121 -10.18 -13.46 -12.81
N GLY A 122 -10.71 -12.86 -11.74
CA GLY A 122 -12.13 -12.91 -11.38
C GLY A 122 -12.52 -11.67 -10.61
N ASP A 123 -13.77 -11.55 -10.17
CA ASP A 123 -14.24 -10.47 -9.29
C ASP A 123 -13.92 -10.73 -7.81
N ASN A 124 -13.57 -11.97 -7.47
CA ASN A 124 -13.33 -12.44 -6.11
C ASN A 124 -11.86 -12.49 -5.68
N ASN A 125 -10.89 -12.23 -6.58
CA ASN A 125 -9.50 -12.12 -6.14
C ASN A 125 -9.27 -10.80 -5.39
N ASN A 126 -8.38 -10.76 -4.43
CA ASN A 126 -7.89 -9.49 -3.87
C ASN A 126 -6.63 -9.73 -3.05
N SER A 127 -5.69 -8.80 -3.12
CA SER A 127 -4.61 -8.70 -2.14
C SER A 127 -5.12 -7.81 -1.02
N LEU A 128 -5.28 -8.35 0.19
CA LEU A 128 -5.93 -7.62 1.29
C LEU A 128 -4.93 -7.10 2.32
N SER A 129 -3.83 -7.82 2.52
CA SER A 129 -2.87 -7.52 3.56
C SER A 129 -1.49 -8.04 3.20
N GLY A 130 -0.48 -7.49 3.85
CA GLY A 130 0.87 -8.00 3.81
C GLY A 130 1.54 -7.90 5.17
N ALA A 131 2.65 -8.60 5.30
CA ALA A 131 3.56 -8.50 6.44
C ALA A 131 4.99 -8.71 5.94
N LEU A 132 5.95 -8.17 6.67
CA LEU A 132 7.35 -8.55 6.53
C LEU A 132 7.73 -9.35 7.78
N VAL A 133 8.14 -10.61 7.60
CA VAL A 133 8.47 -11.53 8.69
C VAL A 133 9.83 -12.13 8.42
N ASN A 134 10.83 -11.80 9.24
CA ASN A 134 12.21 -12.28 9.10
C ASN A 134 12.81 -12.02 7.69
N GLY A 135 12.49 -10.87 7.08
CA GLY A 135 12.96 -10.50 5.74
C GLY A 135 12.10 -11.04 4.60
N GLU A 136 11.16 -11.96 4.86
CA GLU A 136 10.23 -12.45 3.85
C GLU A 136 8.97 -11.60 3.80
N ALA A 137 8.57 -11.21 2.59
CA ALA A 137 7.31 -10.52 2.34
C ALA A 137 6.19 -11.56 2.20
N ILE A 138 5.25 -11.51 3.12
CA ILE A 138 4.04 -12.32 3.14
C ILE A 138 2.90 -11.47 2.59
N ILE A 139 2.21 -11.95 1.56
CA ILE A 139 0.98 -11.34 1.06
C ILE A 139 -0.17 -12.27 1.38
N ALA A 140 -1.28 -11.73 1.86
CA ALA A 140 -2.50 -12.47 2.14
C ALA A 140 -3.72 -11.84 1.46
N GLY A 141 -4.67 -12.67 1.06
CA GLY A 141 -5.93 -12.23 0.46
C GLY A 141 -6.76 -13.40 -0.06
N ARG A 142 -7.66 -13.14 -1.00
CA ARG A 142 -8.49 -14.18 -1.62
C ARG A 142 -8.01 -14.45 -3.03
N ILE A 143 -7.94 -15.73 -3.40
CA ILE A 143 -7.82 -16.15 -4.80
C ILE A 143 -9.02 -17.05 -5.12
N ALA A 144 -9.77 -16.66 -6.13
CA ALA A 144 -10.95 -17.33 -6.66
C ALA A 144 -10.59 -18.61 -7.44
N TYR A 145 -9.64 -19.40 -6.94
CA TYR A 145 -9.17 -20.61 -7.61
C TYR A 145 -10.10 -21.78 -7.29
N THR A 146 -10.75 -22.36 -8.30
CA THR A 146 -11.58 -23.56 -8.14
C THR A 146 -10.71 -24.81 -7.91
N PRO A 147 -11.04 -25.71 -6.96
CA PRO A 147 -12.28 -25.79 -6.17
C PRO A 147 -12.22 -25.10 -4.79
N PHE A 148 -11.18 -24.29 -4.54
CA PHE A 148 -10.97 -23.63 -3.25
C PHE A 148 -11.76 -22.32 -3.12
N ASP A 149 -12.34 -21.74 -4.17
CA ASP A 149 -13.21 -20.56 -3.98
C ASP A 149 -14.57 -20.95 -3.37
N THR A 150 -14.60 -21.19 -2.06
CA THR A 150 -15.81 -21.53 -1.31
C THR A 150 -16.60 -20.28 -0.92
N GLN A 151 -17.86 -20.43 -0.50
CA GLN A 151 -18.70 -19.32 -0.05
C GLN A 151 -18.10 -18.53 1.13
N GLY A 152 -17.21 -19.15 1.92
CA GLY A 152 -16.49 -18.49 3.01
C GLY A 152 -15.36 -17.58 2.55
N GLY A 153 -14.92 -17.72 1.29
CA GLY A 153 -13.69 -17.15 0.76
C GLY A 153 -12.47 -17.87 1.33
N ASP A 154 -11.71 -18.54 0.49
CA ASP A 154 -10.49 -19.20 0.95
C ASP A 154 -9.33 -18.18 0.93
N GLY A 155 -8.65 -18.10 2.07
CA GLY A 155 -7.45 -17.28 2.22
C GLY A 155 -6.29 -17.91 1.49
N PHE A 156 -5.62 -17.12 0.66
CA PHE A 156 -4.35 -17.47 0.04
C PHE A 156 -3.23 -16.65 0.64
N MET A 157 -2.06 -17.26 0.70
CA MET A 157 -0.84 -16.62 1.18
C MET A 157 0.33 -16.96 0.26
N VAL A 158 1.15 -15.96 -0.05
CA VAL A 158 2.43 -16.13 -0.74
C VAL A 158 3.53 -15.54 0.12
N SER A 159 4.65 -16.26 0.22
CA SER A 159 5.93 -15.68 0.64
C SER A 159 6.77 -15.37 -0.61
N LEU A 160 7.46 -14.24 -0.58
CA LEU A 160 8.45 -13.85 -1.58
C LEU A 160 9.64 -13.17 -0.91
N ASP A 161 10.81 -13.31 -1.53
CA ASP A 161 11.96 -12.46 -1.26
C ASP A 161 11.70 -11.09 -1.92
N PRO A 162 11.61 -9.99 -1.14
CA PRO A 162 11.31 -8.69 -1.70
C PRO A 162 12.53 -7.98 -2.30
N GLN A 163 13.75 -8.52 -2.15
CA GLN A 163 15.00 -7.96 -2.69
C GLN A 163 15.28 -8.38 -4.14
#